data_AF-A0A820K805-F1
#
_entry.id   AF-A0A820K805-F1
#
_cell.length_a   1.000
_cell.length_b   1.000
_cell.length_c   1.000
_cell.angle_alpha   90.00
_cell.angle_beta   90.00
_cell.angle_gamma   90.00
#
_symmetry.space_group_name_H-M   'P 1'
#
loop_
_entity.id
_entity.type
_entity.pdbx_description
1 polymer ?
#
loop_
_entity_poly.entity_id
_entity_poly.type
_entity_poly.pdbx_seq_one_letter_code
_entity_poly.pdbx_strand_id
1 'polypeptide(L)'
;MAGIKILSITNITVVIFIIYLAYTANTFYAMFRPPVCKSNNCLAPHVKSSSNKKLKLYSCVSTSANQPRSMTDSKCVTILNLDNFTIDQPLDETIRIPLIKQFRQNTTFYMHFYVCQGFDPFQEKIHIYRQRLISKYLVPQQNFMNLLQEKLPPSLTGINEQDQKKSTKNSSDIPITHILQRIIFHGVNQDILFDRMEIPQELYHLINLYSQTTYSPLISSDELTSRLRDYRVSYI
;
A
#
# COMPACT_ATOMS: atom_id res chain seq x y z
N MET A 1 -3.06 67.76 -22.85
CA MET A 1 -2.47 66.45 -23.26
C MET A 1 -2.07 65.70 -22.02
N ALA A 2 -2.64 64.52 -21.83
CA ALA A 2 -2.49 63.70 -20.63
C ALA A 2 -1.04 63.25 -20.46
N GLY A 3 -0.38 63.75 -19.41
CA GLY A 3 0.92 63.27 -18.97
C GLY A 3 0.76 61.86 -18.43
N ILE A 4 1.41 60.89 -19.07
CA ILE A 4 1.58 59.53 -18.57
C ILE A 4 2.33 59.66 -17.23
N LYS A 5 1.59 59.60 -16.12
CA LYS A 5 2.18 59.45 -14.79
C LYS A 5 2.92 58.12 -14.81
N ILE A 6 4.24 58.19 -14.84
CA ILE A 6 5.16 57.06 -14.70
C ILE A 6 4.64 56.20 -13.54
N LEU A 7 4.23 54.97 -13.85
CA LEU A 7 3.74 54.01 -12.88
C LEU A 7 4.77 53.93 -11.74
N SER A 8 4.38 54.33 -10.54
CA SER A 8 5.20 54.14 -9.34
C SER A 8 5.68 52.69 -9.26
N ILE A 9 6.95 52.48 -8.93
CA ILE A 9 7.56 51.14 -8.83
C ILE A 9 6.70 50.23 -7.94
N THR A 10 6.10 50.78 -6.88
CA THR A 10 5.17 50.05 -6.01
C THR A 10 3.95 49.50 -6.75
N ASN A 11 3.36 50.24 -7.68
CA ASN A 11 2.22 49.76 -8.47
C ASN A 11 2.64 48.63 -9.42
N ILE A 12 3.84 48.71 -10.00
CA ILE A 12 4.37 47.65 -10.88
C ILE A 12 4.60 46.38 -10.05
N THR A 13 5.21 46.50 -8.87
CA THR A 13 5.44 45.35 -7.97
C THR A 13 4.13 44.71 -7.53
N VAL A 14 3.10 45.49 -7.20
CA VAL A 14 1.78 44.97 -6.82
C VAL A 14 1.14 44.21 -7.99
N VAL A 15 1.20 44.74 -9.21
CA VAL A 15 0.64 44.06 -10.38
C VAL A 15 1.36 42.75 -10.67
N ILE A 16 2.69 42.72 -10.62
CA ILE A 16 3.47 41.48 -10.80
C ILE A 16 3.12 40.46 -9.72
N PHE A 17 2.96 40.90 -8.46
CA PHE A 17 2.58 40.02 -7.36
C PHE A 17 1.20 39.40 -7.58
N ILE A 18 0.21 40.18 -8.05
CA ILE A 18 -1.13 39.67 -8.38
C ILE A 18 -1.07 38.65 -9.51
N ILE A 19 -0.30 38.91 -10.58
CA ILE A 19 -0.10 37.97 -11.69
C ILE A 19 0.53 36.66 -11.19
N TYR A 20 1.53 36.76 -10.31
CA TYR A 20 2.16 35.61 -9.69
C TYR A 20 1.17 34.79 -8.83
N LEU A 21 0.32 35.45 -8.03
CA LEU A 21 -0.72 34.78 -7.25
C LEU A 21 -1.75 34.06 -8.16
N ALA A 22 -2.15 34.68 -9.26
CA ALA A 22 -3.06 34.06 -10.22
C ALA A 22 -2.40 32.84 -10.91
N TYR A 23 -1.14 32.96 -11.30
CA TYR A 23 -0.37 31.87 -11.90
C TYR A 23 -0.21 30.71 -10.92
N THR A 24 0.20 30.98 -9.68
CA THR A 24 0.36 29.96 -8.65
C THR A 24 -0.96 29.30 -8.28
N ALA A 25 -2.06 30.04 -8.19
CA ALA A 25 -3.40 29.48 -7.98
C ALA A 25 -3.82 28.56 -9.14
N ASN A 26 -3.55 28.95 -10.39
CA ASN A 26 -3.82 28.09 -11.55
C ASN A 26 -2.96 26.82 -11.56
N THR A 27 -1.67 26.92 -11.22
CA THR A 27 -0.78 25.75 -11.10
C THR A 27 -1.25 24.82 -9.98
N PHE A 28 -1.66 25.36 -8.84
CA PHE A 28 -2.22 24.57 -7.75
C PHE A 28 -3.52 23.89 -8.18
N TYR A 29 -4.42 24.60 -8.87
CA TYR A 29 -5.65 24.02 -9.41
C TYR A 29 -5.37 22.88 -10.40
N ALA A 30 -4.40 23.05 -11.31
CA ALA A 30 -4.01 22.03 -12.27
C ALA A 30 -3.44 20.76 -11.61
N MET A 31 -2.86 20.87 -10.41
CA MET A 31 -2.38 19.71 -9.65
C MET A 31 -3.53 18.83 -9.13
N PHE A 32 -4.68 19.41 -8.76
CA PHE A 32 -5.86 18.66 -8.31
C PHE A 32 -6.78 18.20 -9.45
N ARG A 33 -6.72 18.89 -10.59
CA ARG A 33 -7.50 18.59 -11.78
C ARG A 33 -6.54 18.35 -12.95
N PRO A 34 -6.06 17.11 -13.15
CA PRO A 34 -5.21 16.81 -14.29
C PRO A 34 -5.95 17.20 -15.58
N PRO A 35 -5.27 17.85 -16.54
CA PRO A 35 -5.89 18.21 -17.80
C PRO A 35 -6.36 16.93 -18.51
N VAL A 36 -7.60 16.94 -18.98
CA VAL A 36 -8.11 15.87 -19.84
C VAL A 36 -7.28 15.83 -21.12
N CYS A 37 -6.82 14.64 -21.50
CA CYS A 37 -6.03 14.47 -22.71
C CYS A 37 -6.78 15.00 -23.95
N LYS A 38 -6.16 15.95 -24.66
CA LYS A 38 -6.67 16.57 -25.90
C LYS A 38 -5.88 16.16 -27.14
N SER A 39 -4.85 15.34 -26.96
CA SER A 39 -3.91 14.89 -28.00
C SER A 39 -4.42 13.63 -28.71
N ASN A 40 -3.77 13.24 -29.81
CA ASN A 40 -4.05 11.96 -30.48
C ASN A 40 -3.47 10.76 -29.72
N ASN A 41 -2.60 10.98 -28.72
CA ASN A 41 -1.87 9.94 -27.99
C ASN A 41 -2.44 9.64 -26.60
N CYS A 42 -3.78 9.67 -26.45
CA CYS A 42 -4.41 9.43 -25.17
C CYS A 42 -4.38 7.94 -24.75
N LEU A 43 -4.21 7.73 -23.46
CA LEU A 43 -4.38 6.45 -22.78
C LEU A 43 -5.74 6.42 -22.08
N ALA A 44 -6.55 5.44 -22.44
CA ALA A 44 -7.85 5.18 -21.83
C ALA A 44 -7.79 3.95 -20.91
N PRO A 45 -8.59 3.90 -19.84
CA PRO A 45 -8.66 2.72 -19.00
C PRO A 45 -9.24 1.55 -19.78
N HIS A 46 -8.61 0.38 -19.67
CA HIS A 46 -9.07 -0.86 -20.30
C HIS A 46 -10.41 -1.34 -19.71
N VAL A 47 -10.59 -1.06 -18.42
CA VAL A 47 -11.80 -1.36 -17.66
C VAL A 47 -12.39 -0.01 -17.25
N LYS A 48 -13.48 0.36 -17.89
CA LYS A 48 -14.23 1.57 -17.54
C LYS A 48 -15.03 1.30 -16.27
N SER A 49 -15.08 2.28 -15.37
CA SER A 49 -15.88 2.24 -14.14
C SER A 49 -17.37 1.99 -14.44
N SER A 50 -17.88 2.50 -15.57
CA SER A 50 -19.26 2.25 -15.98
C SER A 50 -19.51 0.86 -16.58
N SER A 51 -18.46 0.07 -16.82
CA SER A 51 -18.61 -1.26 -17.40
C SER A 51 -18.74 -2.26 -16.27
N ASN A 52 -19.83 -3.05 -16.24
CA ASN A 52 -20.06 -4.16 -15.30
C ASN A 52 -19.05 -5.33 -15.50
N LYS A 53 -17.82 -5.03 -15.92
CA LYS A 53 -16.75 -5.97 -16.14
C LYS A 53 -16.25 -6.45 -14.79
N LYS A 54 -16.53 -7.73 -14.53
CA LYS A 54 -16.06 -8.46 -13.36
C LYS A 54 -14.57 -8.77 -13.52
N LEU A 55 -13.79 -8.34 -12.54
CA LEU A 55 -12.38 -8.69 -12.40
C LEU A 55 -12.25 -9.92 -11.52
N LYS A 56 -11.11 -10.61 -11.66
CA LYS A 56 -10.70 -11.66 -10.76
C LYS A 56 -9.60 -11.12 -9.85
N LEU A 57 -9.78 -11.29 -8.54
CA LEU A 57 -8.76 -10.95 -7.55
C LEU A 57 -8.17 -12.26 -7.02
N TYR A 58 -6.86 -12.40 -7.19
CA TYR A 58 -6.11 -13.53 -6.69
C TYR A 58 -5.00 -13.06 -5.75
N SER A 59 -4.81 -13.79 -4.65
CA SER A 59 -3.69 -13.55 -3.75
C SER A 59 -3.08 -14.84 -3.22
N CYS A 60 -1.75 -14.83 -3.13
CA CYS A 60 -0.98 -15.92 -2.56
C CYS A 60 0.15 -15.39 -1.67
N VAL A 61 0.56 -16.19 -0.69
CA VAL A 61 1.68 -15.89 0.21
C VAL A 61 2.86 -16.80 -0.13
N SER A 62 4.05 -16.21 -0.19
CA SER A 62 5.30 -16.92 -0.44
C SER A 62 6.40 -16.44 0.52
N THR A 63 7.50 -17.20 0.58
CA THR A 63 8.72 -16.79 1.30
C THR A 63 9.72 -16.05 0.39
N SER A 64 9.36 -15.80 -0.87
CA SER A 64 10.24 -15.24 -1.89
C SER A 64 9.72 -13.88 -2.36
N ALA A 65 10.61 -12.90 -2.49
CA ALA A 65 10.26 -11.62 -3.10
C ALA A 65 9.98 -11.72 -4.61
N ASN A 66 10.44 -12.79 -5.26
CA ASN A 66 10.23 -12.97 -6.70
C ASN A 66 8.77 -13.30 -7.01
N GLN A 67 8.27 -12.71 -8.09
CA GLN A 67 6.93 -13.00 -8.62
C GLN A 67 6.79 -14.51 -8.90
N PRO A 68 5.80 -15.18 -8.28
CA PRO A 68 5.49 -16.58 -8.57
C PRO A 68 5.17 -16.78 -10.04
N ARG A 69 5.63 -17.90 -10.60
CA ARG A 69 5.45 -18.25 -12.03
C ARG A 69 4.24 -19.15 -12.28
N SER A 70 3.67 -19.77 -11.25
CA SER A 70 2.53 -20.68 -11.37
C SER A 70 1.76 -20.79 -10.05
N MET A 71 0.45 -21.07 -10.12
CA MET A 71 -0.37 -21.44 -8.95
C MET A 71 0.13 -22.69 -8.24
N THR A 72 0.70 -23.64 -8.98
CA THR A 72 1.20 -24.90 -8.43
C THR A 72 2.66 -24.81 -8.02
N ASP A 73 3.26 -23.61 -8.12
CA ASP A 73 4.58 -23.40 -7.56
C ASP A 73 4.48 -23.68 -6.06
N SER A 74 5.18 -24.73 -5.62
CA SER A 74 5.22 -25.17 -4.23
C SER A 74 5.56 -24.04 -3.25
N LYS A 75 6.07 -22.91 -3.73
CA LYS A 75 6.46 -21.73 -2.95
C LYS A 75 5.35 -20.70 -2.78
N CYS A 76 4.26 -20.71 -3.55
CA CYS A 76 3.13 -19.79 -3.33
C CYS A 76 1.87 -20.53 -2.89
N VAL A 77 1.31 -20.08 -1.78
CA VAL A 77 0.11 -20.66 -1.20
C VAL A 77 -1.04 -19.72 -1.48
N THR A 78 -1.99 -20.16 -2.30
CA THR A 78 -3.21 -19.40 -2.58
C THR A 78 -4.01 -19.21 -1.31
N ILE A 79 -4.37 -17.96 -1.02
CA ILE A 79 -5.16 -17.60 0.17
C ILE A 79 -6.46 -16.88 -0.18
N LEU A 80 -6.54 -16.27 -1.37
CA LEU A 80 -7.74 -15.60 -1.85
C LEU A 80 -7.91 -15.84 -3.35
N ASN A 81 -9.12 -16.19 -3.76
CA ASN A 81 -9.53 -16.27 -5.16
C ASN A 81 -10.99 -15.81 -5.26
N LEU A 82 -11.22 -14.67 -5.91
CA LEU A 82 -12.54 -14.06 -6.09
C LEU A 82 -12.80 -13.82 -7.57
N ASP A 83 -13.86 -14.43 -8.09
CA ASP A 83 -14.19 -14.39 -9.52
C ASP A 83 -15.08 -13.19 -9.95
N ASN A 84 -15.48 -12.32 -9.03
CA ASN A 84 -16.38 -11.18 -9.29
C ASN A 84 -15.98 -9.90 -8.52
N PHE A 85 -14.71 -9.53 -8.59
CA PHE A 85 -14.20 -8.29 -8.00
C PHE A 85 -14.55 -7.08 -8.88
N THR A 86 -14.92 -5.96 -8.24
CA THR A 86 -15.18 -4.67 -8.90
C THR A 86 -14.53 -3.57 -8.08
N ILE A 87 -13.89 -2.60 -8.75
CA ILE A 87 -13.11 -1.53 -8.09
C ILE A 87 -14.03 -0.44 -7.51
N ASP A 88 -15.26 -0.33 -8.02
CA ASP A 88 -16.21 0.71 -7.60
C ASP A 88 -16.79 0.47 -6.19
N GLN A 89 -16.62 -0.74 -5.64
CA GLN A 89 -17.15 -1.11 -4.32
C GLN A 89 -16.02 -1.48 -3.36
N PRO A 90 -16.07 -1.02 -2.10
CA PRO A 90 -15.12 -1.46 -1.09
C PRO A 90 -15.32 -2.94 -0.79
N LEU A 91 -14.21 -3.67 -0.73
CA LEU A 91 -14.18 -5.11 -0.42
C LEU A 91 -13.36 -5.32 0.85
N ASP A 92 -13.99 -5.87 1.89
CA ASP A 92 -13.34 -6.29 3.12
C ASP A 92 -13.44 -7.81 3.27
N GLU A 93 -12.30 -8.50 3.11
CA GLU A 93 -12.23 -9.97 3.18
C GLU A 93 -11.32 -10.44 4.30
N THR A 94 -11.77 -11.44 5.04
CA THR A 94 -10.97 -12.05 6.11
C THR A 94 -10.27 -13.30 5.59
N ILE A 95 -8.96 -13.22 5.48
CA ILE A 95 -8.16 -14.30 4.89
C ILE A 95 -7.54 -15.16 5.99
N ARG A 96 -7.61 -16.48 5.81
CA ARG A 96 -6.95 -17.46 6.70
C ARG A 96 -5.69 -17.96 6.02
N ILE A 97 -4.54 -17.68 6.62
CA ILE A 97 -3.24 -18.16 6.12
C ILE A 97 -3.00 -19.56 6.70
N PRO A 98 -2.90 -20.60 5.87
CA PRO A 98 -2.67 -21.95 6.36
C PRO A 98 -1.22 -22.10 6.87
N LEU A 99 -1.06 -22.73 8.04
CA LEU A 99 0.24 -23.03 8.65
C LEU A 99 0.92 -24.22 7.94
N ILE A 100 1.55 -23.96 6.80
CA ILE A 100 2.30 -24.95 6.03
C ILE A 100 3.72 -25.08 6.59
N LYS A 101 4.33 -26.27 6.46
CA LYS A 101 5.71 -26.56 6.93
C LYS A 101 6.74 -25.54 6.44
N GLN A 102 6.55 -24.99 5.24
CA GLN A 102 7.40 -23.97 4.63
C GLN A 102 7.38 -22.63 5.40
N PHE A 103 6.27 -22.33 6.08
CA PHE A 103 6.13 -21.15 6.92
C PHE A 103 6.65 -21.36 8.35
N ARG A 104 7.15 -22.57 8.69
CA ARG A 104 7.58 -22.87 10.06
C ARG A 104 8.98 -22.41 10.42
N GLN A 105 9.81 -22.17 9.42
CA GLN A 105 11.15 -21.63 9.64
C GLN A 105 11.00 -20.12 9.68
N ASN A 106 11.57 -19.45 10.70
CA ASN A 106 11.66 -17.98 10.83
C ASN A 106 12.09 -17.34 9.50
N THR A 107 11.12 -17.06 8.63
CA THR A 107 11.32 -16.63 7.25
C THR A 107 10.47 -15.40 6.98
N THR A 108 10.93 -14.60 6.02
CA THR A 108 10.20 -13.43 5.54
C THR A 108 9.06 -13.86 4.64
N PHE A 109 7.87 -13.31 4.86
CA PHE A 109 6.67 -13.58 4.08
C PHE A 109 6.30 -12.39 3.20
N TYR A 110 6.06 -12.70 1.93
CA TYR A 110 5.57 -11.79 0.92
C TYR A 110 4.16 -12.21 0.53
N MET A 111 3.25 -11.24 0.45
CA MET A 111 1.93 -11.44 -0.11
C MET A 111 1.90 -10.84 -1.51
N HIS A 112 1.50 -11.67 -2.46
CA HIS A 112 1.39 -11.34 -3.87
C HIS A 112 -0.09 -11.15 -4.19
N PHE A 113 -0.37 -10.12 -4.98
CA PHE A 113 -1.71 -9.72 -5.39
C PHE A 113 -1.76 -9.60 -6.89
N TYR A 114 -2.81 -10.18 -7.46
CA TYR A 114 -3.04 -10.25 -8.88
C TYR A 114 -4.46 -9.84 -9.19
N VAL A 115 -4.62 -8.92 -10.13
CA VAL A 115 -5.93 -8.55 -10.67
C VAL A 115 -5.95 -8.80 -12.17
N CYS A 116 -6.91 -9.61 -12.60
CA CYS A 116 -7.06 -10.09 -13.97
C CYS A 116 -8.49 -9.89 -14.46
N GLN A 117 -8.70 -9.95 -15.78
CA GLN A 117 -10.04 -9.91 -16.36
C GLN A 117 -10.43 -11.32 -16.83
N GLY A 118 -11.11 -12.09 -15.98
CA GLY A 118 -11.72 -13.38 -16.34
C GLY A 118 -10.77 -14.59 -16.42
N PHE A 119 -9.49 -14.38 -16.70
CA PHE A 119 -8.49 -15.46 -16.84
C PHE A 119 -7.56 -15.59 -15.62
N ASP A 120 -6.87 -16.73 -15.54
CA ASP A 120 -5.94 -17.07 -14.47
C ASP A 120 -4.64 -16.23 -14.59
N PRO A 121 -4.16 -15.53 -13.53
CA PRO A 121 -2.99 -14.65 -13.59
C PRO A 121 -1.71 -15.25 -14.17
N PHE A 122 -1.55 -16.58 -14.10
CA PHE A 122 -0.34 -17.26 -14.54
C PHE A 122 -0.38 -17.68 -16.01
N GLN A 123 -1.55 -17.69 -16.63
CA GLN A 123 -1.70 -18.05 -18.05
C GLN A 123 -1.57 -16.84 -18.97
N GLU A 124 -1.98 -15.65 -18.49
CA GLU A 124 -1.85 -14.42 -19.24
C GLU A 124 -0.69 -13.54 -18.76
N LYS A 125 0.00 -12.92 -19.72
CA LYS A 125 1.00 -11.88 -19.45
C LYS A 125 0.37 -10.61 -18.87
N ILE A 126 -0.94 -10.45 -18.98
CA ILE A 126 -1.63 -9.19 -18.72
C ILE A 126 -2.41 -9.27 -17.42
N HIS A 127 -1.71 -8.97 -16.32
CA HIS A 127 -2.29 -8.89 -14.99
C HIS A 127 -1.65 -7.73 -14.22
N ILE A 128 -2.40 -7.16 -13.28
CA ILE A 128 -1.84 -6.19 -12.34
C ILE A 128 -1.18 -6.99 -11.22
N TYR A 129 0.15 -6.94 -11.13
CA TYR A 129 0.91 -7.55 -10.05
C TYR A 129 1.31 -6.49 -9.02
N ARG A 130 1.02 -6.77 -7.74
CA ARG A 130 1.52 -6.03 -6.58
C ARG A 130 2.04 -7.00 -5.54
N GLN A 131 3.05 -6.57 -4.80
CA GLN A 131 3.66 -7.37 -3.74
C GLN A 131 3.79 -6.53 -2.48
N ARG A 132 3.70 -7.18 -1.33
CA ARG A 132 3.90 -6.55 -0.04
C ARG A 132 4.61 -7.47 0.94
N LEU A 133 5.60 -6.95 1.64
CA LEU A 133 6.21 -7.64 2.78
C LEU A 133 5.24 -7.61 3.96
N ILE A 134 4.79 -8.78 4.41
CA ILE A 134 3.82 -8.91 5.50
C ILE A 134 4.45 -9.37 6.81
N SER A 135 5.69 -9.88 6.78
CA SER A 135 6.42 -10.30 7.98
C SER A 135 7.37 -9.22 8.50
N LYS A 136 7.51 -9.10 9.81
CA LYS A 136 8.61 -8.39 10.47
C LYS A 136 9.17 -9.19 11.63
N TYR A 137 10.49 -9.14 11.83
CA TYR A 137 11.13 -9.68 13.01
C TYR A 137 11.16 -8.61 14.09
N LEU A 138 10.49 -8.88 15.20
CA LEU A 138 10.47 -7.99 16.34
C LEU A 138 10.83 -8.80 17.57
N VAL A 139 11.68 -8.21 18.42
CA VAL A 139 11.91 -8.71 19.77
C VAL A 139 10.60 -8.51 20.52
N PRO A 140 10.03 -9.53 21.17
CA PRO A 140 8.81 -9.37 21.95
C PRO A 140 9.09 -8.33 23.04
N GLN A 141 8.55 -7.13 22.85
CA GLN A 141 8.59 -6.10 23.88
C GLN A 141 7.78 -6.64 25.04
N GLN A 142 8.46 -7.10 26.10
CA GLN A 142 7.79 -7.35 27.36
C GLN A 142 7.04 -6.07 27.70
N ASN A 143 5.72 -6.21 27.94
CA ASN A 143 4.82 -5.14 28.37
C ASN A 143 5.63 -4.08 29.10
N PHE A 144 5.71 -2.86 28.56
CA PHE A 144 6.47 -1.76 29.16
C PHE A 144 6.19 -1.75 30.65
N MET A 145 7.15 -2.27 31.43
CA MET A 145 7.06 -2.28 32.89
C MET A 145 6.96 -0.81 33.24
N ASN A 146 5.82 -0.41 33.79
CA ASN A 146 5.58 0.97 34.16
C ASN A 146 6.56 1.28 35.31
N LEU A 147 7.73 1.85 34.97
CA LEU A 147 8.78 2.19 35.94
C LEU A 147 8.32 3.28 36.93
N LEU A 148 7.13 3.85 36.71
CA LEU A 148 6.43 4.77 37.60
C LEU A 148 5.51 4.08 38.61
N GLN A 149 5.45 2.74 38.67
CA GLN A 149 4.96 2.06 39.87
C GLN A 149 6.02 2.23 40.97
N GLU A 150 6.00 3.42 41.53
CA GLU A 150 6.69 3.84 42.72
C GLU A 150 6.52 2.76 43.79
N LYS A 151 7.67 2.33 44.32
CA LYS A 151 7.85 1.31 45.34
C LYS A 151 6.79 1.45 46.44
N LEU A 152 5.76 0.62 46.42
CA LEU A 152 5.07 0.30 47.67
C LEU A 152 6.02 -0.60 48.48
N PRO A 153 6.31 -0.26 49.76
CA PRO A 153 7.27 -0.99 50.57
C PRO A 153 6.89 -2.47 50.72
N PRO A 154 7.89 -3.37 50.81
CA PRO A 154 7.72 -4.81 50.85
C PRO A 154 7.27 -5.29 52.24
N SER A 155 6.13 -4.79 52.71
CA SER A 155 5.57 -5.19 54.00
C SER A 155 4.13 -5.71 53.91
N LEU A 156 3.55 -5.88 52.71
CA LEU A 156 2.16 -6.34 52.57
C LEU A 156 1.89 -7.45 51.54
N THR A 157 2.90 -8.02 50.90
CA THR A 157 2.72 -9.23 50.09
C THR A 157 3.89 -10.17 50.31
N GLY A 158 3.68 -11.21 51.13
CA GLY A 158 4.63 -12.27 51.42
C GLY A 158 4.92 -13.15 50.21
N ILE A 159 5.69 -12.61 49.26
CA ILE A 159 6.21 -13.36 48.12
C ILE A 159 7.71 -13.46 48.32
N ASN A 160 8.16 -14.67 48.63
CA ASN A 160 9.55 -15.00 48.92
C ASN A 160 10.48 -14.55 47.78
N GLU A 161 11.55 -13.83 48.13
CA GLU A 161 12.58 -13.32 47.21
C GLU A 161 13.41 -14.43 46.50
N GLN A 162 13.08 -15.71 46.72
CA GLN A 162 13.77 -16.85 46.11
C GLN A 162 13.16 -17.30 44.77
N ASP A 163 11.92 -16.92 44.44
CA ASP A 163 11.28 -17.28 43.17
C ASP A 163 11.56 -16.28 42.02
N GLN A 164 12.11 -15.10 42.31
CA GLN A 164 12.46 -14.13 41.25
C GLN A 164 13.81 -14.40 40.58
N LYS A 165 14.66 -15.28 41.12
CA LYS A 165 16.00 -15.55 40.58
C LYS A 165 16.10 -16.72 39.59
N LYS A 166 15.00 -17.42 39.30
CA LYS A 166 15.00 -18.57 38.38
C LYS A 166 14.20 -18.41 37.09
N SER A 167 13.59 -17.25 36.83
CA SER A 167 12.79 -17.01 35.60
C SER A 167 13.27 -15.82 34.77
N THR A 168 14.57 -15.54 34.72
CA THR A 168 15.12 -14.42 33.94
C THR A 168 16.45 -14.79 33.31
N LYS A 169 16.48 -15.93 32.62
CA LYS A 169 17.46 -16.18 31.55
C LYS A 169 16.76 -16.74 30.32
N ASN A 170 16.67 -15.88 29.30
CA ASN A 170 16.90 -16.22 27.88
C ASN A 170 15.73 -16.81 27.06
N SER A 171 14.52 -16.24 27.14
CA SER A 171 13.50 -16.46 26.09
C SER A 171 12.92 -15.19 25.47
N SER A 172 13.18 -14.00 26.03
CA SER A 172 12.58 -12.74 25.59
C SER A 172 13.40 -11.93 24.58
N ASP A 173 14.69 -12.22 24.42
CA ASP A 173 15.56 -11.49 23.48
C ASP A 173 15.61 -12.11 22.07
N ILE A 174 14.96 -13.27 21.88
CA ILE A 174 14.93 -13.93 20.57
C ILE A 174 13.88 -13.21 19.71
N PRO A 175 14.26 -12.62 18.57
CA PRO A 175 13.29 -11.99 17.68
C PRO A 175 12.35 -13.05 17.11
N ILE A 176 11.05 -12.79 17.20
CA ILE A 176 10.01 -13.67 16.68
C ILE A 176 9.32 -13.02 15.47
N THR A 177 8.87 -13.85 14.53
CA THR A 177 8.19 -13.37 13.33
C THR A 177 6.79 -12.88 13.68
N HIS A 178 6.51 -11.63 13.33
CA HIS A 178 5.18 -11.06 13.41
C HIS A 178 4.61 -10.87 12.00
N ILE A 179 3.32 -11.09 11.85
CA ILE A 179 2.59 -10.97 10.58
C ILE A 179 1.62 -9.81 10.65
N LEU A 180 1.60 -9.01 9.59
CA LEU A 180 0.68 -7.90 9.40
C LEU A 180 -0.77 -8.41 9.32
N GLN A 181 -1.65 -7.86 10.14
CA GLN A 181 -3.03 -8.34 10.23
C GLN A 181 -3.98 -7.76 9.18
N ARG A 182 -3.74 -6.51 8.77
CA ARG A 182 -4.60 -5.79 7.85
C ARG A 182 -3.76 -5.21 6.73
N ILE A 183 -4.22 -5.45 5.51
CA ILE A 183 -3.58 -4.96 4.29
C ILE A 183 -4.64 -4.20 3.53
N ILE A 184 -4.31 -2.98 3.12
CA ILE A 184 -5.21 -2.08 2.40
C ILE A 184 -4.65 -1.88 1.00
N PHE A 185 -5.53 -1.99 0.02
CA PHE A 185 -5.28 -1.64 -1.37
C PHE A 185 -6.19 -0.50 -1.77
N HIS A 186 -5.63 0.44 -2.52
CA HIS A 186 -6.38 1.56 -3.08
C HIS A 186 -6.47 1.38 -4.59
N GLY A 187 -7.69 1.41 -5.10
CA GLY A 187 -8.00 1.37 -6.52
C GLY A 187 -8.61 2.68 -6.98
N VAL A 188 -8.22 3.16 -8.16
CA VAL A 188 -8.85 4.34 -8.79
C VAL A 188 -10.09 3.88 -9.55
N ASN A 189 -11.25 4.44 -9.19
CA ASN A 189 -12.54 4.16 -9.83
C ASN A 189 -12.96 5.23 -10.85
N GLN A 190 -12.05 6.13 -11.24
CA GLN A 190 -12.33 7.19 -12.21
C GLN A 190 -11.75 6.84 -13.57
N ASP A 191 -12.52 7.12 -14.62
CA ASP A 191 -12.09 6.96 -16.00
C ASP A 191 -11.25 8.18 -16.42
N ILE A 192 -9.96 8.15 -16.10
CA ILE A 192 -9.02 9.24 -16.41
C ILE A 192 -8.40 9.01 -17.79
N LEU A 193 -8.42 10.04 -18.64
CA LEU A 193 -7.71 10.02 -19.92
C LEU A 193 -6.34 10.67 -19.73
N PHE A 194 -5.29 9.85 -19.70
CA PHE A 194 -3.92 10.34 -19.58
C PHE A 194 -3.32 10.66 -20.94
N ASP A 195 -2.57 11.75 -21.06
CA ASP A 195 -1.63 11.91 -22.17
C ASP A 195 -0.36 11.11 -21.87
N ARG A 196 0.12 10.31 -22.82
CA ARG A 196 1.35 9.50 -22.68
C ARG A 196 2.58 10.30 -22.29
N MET A 197 2.65 11.55 -22.74
CA MET A 197 3.81 12.41 -22.55
C MET A 197 3.74 13.24 -21.27
N GLU A 198 2.56 13.36 -20.66
CA GLU A 198 2.33 14.21 -19.48
C GLU A 198 1.95 13.37 -18.25
N ILE A 199 2.32 12.09 -18.22
CA ILE A 199 2.10 11.23 -17.06
C ILE A 199 3.07 11.67 -15.95
N PRO A 200 2.58 12.01 -14.75
CA PRO A 200 3.43 12.28 -13.60
C PRO A 200 4.36 11.11 -13.29
N GLN A 201 5.58 11.41 -12.85
CA GLN A 201 6.60 10.38 -12.67
C GLN A 201 6.17 9.31 -11.64
N GLU A 202 5.43 9.76 -10.64
CA GLU A 202 4.90 8.96 -9.54
C GLU A 202 3.88 7.91 -10.02
N LEU A 203 3.22 8.12 -11.15
CA LEU A 203 2.22 7.17 -11.66
C LEU A 203 2.82 6.12 -12.60
N TYR A 204 4.04 6.31 -13.15
CA TYR A 204 4.61 5.36 -14.12
C TYR A 204 4.72 3.94 -13.61
N HIS A 205 5.08 3.74 -12.33
CA HIS A 205 5.21 2.41 -11.75
C HIS A 205 3.86 1.74 -11.46
N LEU A 206 2.78 2.52 -11.43
CA LEU A 206 1.42 2.03 -11.22
C LEU A 206 0.72 1.68 -12.54
N ILE A 207 1.10 2.34 -13.62
CA ILE A 207 0.49 2.20 -14.95
C ILE A 207 1.10 0.99 -15.67
N ASN A 208 0.27 -0.06 -15.83
CA ASN A 208 0.55 -1.15 -16.75
C ASN A 208 -0.19 -0.90 -18.06
N LEU A 209 0.51 -0.94 -19.19
CA LEU A 209 -0.11 -0.79 -20.51
C LEU A 209 -0.69 -2.15 -20.95
N TYR A 210 -1.98 -2.16 -21.25
CA TYR A 210 -2.64 -3.31 -21.87
C TYR A 210 -2.40 -3.31 -23.39
N SER A 211 -2.50 -2.14 -24.00
CA SER A 211 -2.20 -1.93 -25.41
C SER A 211 -1.44 -0.60 -25.61
N GLN A 212 -1.03 -0.33 -26.85
CA GLN A 212 -0.90 1.07 -27.26
C GLN A 212 -2.26 1.72 -27.00
N THR A 213 -2.48 2.93 -26.50
CA THR A 213 -3.81 3.50 -26.19
C THR A 213 -4.59 3.00 -24.96
N THR A 214 -4.31 1.83 -24.35
CA THR A 214 -5.06 1.42 -23.13
C THR A 214 -4.18 0.99 -21.96
N TYR A 215 -4.62 1.33 -20.75
CA TYR A 215 -3.93 1.00 -19.50
C TYR A 215 -4.81 0.17 -18.55
N SER A 216 -4.19 -0.68 -17.74
CA SER A 216 -4.86 -1.47 -16.70
C SER A 216 -5.28 -0.61 -15.52
N PRO A 217 -6.33 -0.99 -14.76
CA PRO A 217 -6.74 -0.27 -13.57
C PRO A 217 -5.59 0.05 -12.61
N LEU A 218 -5.60 1.26 -12.05
CA LEU A 218 -4.57 1.71 -11.11
C LEU A 218 -4.89 1.17 -9.73
N ILE A 219 -4.03 0.27 -9.25
CA ILE A 219 -4.11 -0.33 -7.92
C ILE A 219 -2.77 -0.12 -7.22
N SER A 220 -2.81 0.35 -5.99
CA SER A 220 -1.64 0.58 -5.13
C SER A 220 -1.82 -0.12 -3.78
N SER A 221 -0.71 -0.58 -3.21
CA SER A 221 -0.66 -1.14 -1.85
C SER A 221 -0.32 -0.04 -0.85
N ASP A 222 -1.09 0.04 0.23
CA ASP A 222 -0.87 1.06 1.26
C ASP A 222 0.17 0.61 2.29
N GLU A 223 1.44 0.97 2.09
CA GLU A 223 2.51 0.62 3.03
C GLU A 223 2.58 1.58 4.24
N LEU A 224 2.24 2.85 4.02
CA LEU A 224 2.46 3.94 4.98
C LEU A 224 1.51 3.88 6.19
N THR A 225 0.31 3.31 6.02
CA THR A 225 -0.65 3.17 7.13
C THR A 225 -0.27 2.09 8.13
N SER A 226 0.62 1.16 7.76
CA SER A 226 0.97 0.03 8.63
C SER A 226 1.84 0.45 9.82
N ARG A 227 1.35 0.19 11.04
CA ARG A 227 2.07 0.47 12.28
C ARG A 227 2.62 -0.82 12.86
N LEU A 228 3.65 -0.72 13.72
CA LEU A 228 4.24 -1.89 14.38
C LEU A 228 3.22 -2.68 15.21
N ARG A 229 2.25 -2.00 15.84
CA ARG A 229 1.16 -2.64 16.61
C ARG A 229 0.21 -3.49 15.77
N ASP A 230 0.17 -3.25 14.46
CA ASP A 230 -0.72 -3.95 13.54
C ASP A 230 -0.11 -5.30 13.10
N TYR A 231 1.11 -5.59 13.54
CA TYR A 231 1.75 -6.89 13.41
C TYR A 231 1.45 -7.72 14.66
N ARG A 232 0.92 -8.93 14.48
CA ARG A 232 0.74 -9.89 15.58
C ARG A 232 1.75 -11.01 15.50
N VAL A 233 2.13 -11.49 16.68
CA VAL A 233 2.99 -12.67 16.82
C VAL A 233 2.36 -13.82 16.05
N SER A 234 3.10 -14.38 15.10
CA SER A 234 2.73 -15.66 14.52
C SER A 234 3.28 -16.73 15.43
N TYR A 235 2.44 -17.31 16.29
CA TYR A 235 2.79 -18.54 16.97
C TYR A 235 2.86 -19.64 15.91
N ILE A 236 4.09 -20.08 15.65
CA ILE A 236 4.45 -21.15 14.71
C ILE A 236 4.93 -22.34 15.54
#